data_AF-A0A1B6MDH0-F1
#
_entry.id   AF-A0A1B6MDH0-F1
#
_cell.length_a   1.000
_cell.length_b   1.000
_cell.length_c   1.000
_cell.angle_alpha   90.00
_cell.angle_beta   90.00
_cell.angle_gamma   90.00
#
_symmetry.space_group_name_H-M   'P 1'
#
loop_
_entity.id
_entity.type
_entity.pdbx_description
1 polymer ?
#
loop_
_entity_poly.entity_id
_entity_poly.type
_entity_poly.pdbx_seq_one_letter_code
_entity_poly.pdbx_strand_id
1 'polypeptide(L)'
;MTPDQNAGRCRNIKHCPVLLGYLRENVPPTPNFLRDSNCGFEGLDPLVCCPELSSRLTHWDNSDSNINKSTSTTRRPTSNSPSSFSSGECGKSNLEINRIVGGNSVALGEWPWVAALGYRSRTRSGIQ
;
A
#
# COMPACT_ATOMS: atom_id res chain seq x y z
N MET A 1 -3.36 -4.79 14.64
CA MET A 1 -4.72 -5.19 15.07
C MET A 1 -5.61 -5.14 13.85
N THR A 2 -6.55 -6.07 13.69
CA THR A 2 -7.55 -5.97 12.63
C THR A 2 -8.53 -4.83 12.91
N PRO A 3 -9.32 -4.35 11.94
CA PRO A 3 -10.34 -3.33 12.19
C PRO A 3 -11.36 -3.75 13.26
N ASP A 4 -11.64 -5.05 13.37
CA ASP A 4 -12.49 -5.64 14.41
C ASP A 4 -11.77 -5.86 15.76
N GLN A 5 -10.60 -5.23 15.97
CA GLN A 5 -9.77 -5.33 17.17
C GLN A 5 -9.27 -6.73 17.51
N ASN A 6 -9.32 -7.66 16.57
CA ASN A 6 -8.79 -9.01 16.76
C ASN A 6 -7.27 -9.03 16.57
N ALA A 7 -6.61 -9.97 17.24
CA ALA A 7 -5.22 -10.31 16.97
C ALA A 7 -5.11 -10.87 15.54
N GLY A 8 -4.06 -10.47 14.83
CA GLY A 8 -3.91 -10.82 13.42
C GLY A 8 -2.50 -10.57 12.89
N ARG A 9 -2.22 -11.13 11.71
CA ARG A 9 -0.95 -10.97 10.99
C ARG A 9 -1.14 -10.10 9.76
N CYS A 10 -0.14 -9.26 9.50
CA CYS A 10 -0.05 -8.51 8.25
C CYS A 10 0.36 -9.47 7.11
N ARG A 11 -0.52 -9.69 6.13
CA ARG A 11 -0.25 -10.57 4.97
C ARG A 11 -0.96 -10.08 3.71
N ASN A 12 -0.55 -10.59 2.55
CA ASN A 12 -1.17 -10.25 1.27
C ASN A 12 -2.68 -10.53 1.27
N ILE A 13 -3.47 -9.59 0.71
CA ILE A 13 -4.94 -9.69 0.65
C ILE A 13 -5.44 -10.98 -0.01
N LYS A 14 -4.73 -11.49 -1.02
CA LYS A 14 -5.04 -12.75 -1.72
C LYS A 14 -4.92 -13.97 -0.79
N HIS A 15 -4.16 -13.83 0.30
CA HIS A 15 -3.92 -14.86 1.30
C HIS A 15 -4.68 -14.62 2.61
N CYS A 16 -5.66 -13.71 2.64
CA CYS A 16 -6.53 -13.50 3.79
C CYS A 16 -7.95 -14.05 3.52
N PRO A 17 -8.32 -15.23 4.05
CA PRO A 17 -9.60 -15.88 3.72
C PRO A 17 -10.82 -15.00 4.02
N VAL A 18 -10.79 -14.30 5.16
CA VAL A 18 -11.88 -13.40 5.59
C VAL A 18 -12.08 -12.26 4.60
N LEU A 19 -10.99 -11.64 4.14
CA LEU A 19 -11.08 -10.49 3.26
C LEU A 19 -11.31 -10.88 1.79
N LEU A 20 -10.84 -12.07 1.40
CA LEU A 20 -11.04 -12.62 0.08
C LEU A 20 -12.52 -12.91 -0.21
N GLY A 21 -13.31 -13.26 0.81
CA GLY A 21 -14.77 -13.43 0.70
C GLY A 21 -15.46 -12.16 0.21
N TYR A 22 -15.22 -11.03 0.85
CA TYR A 22 -15.78 -9.72 0.45
C TYR A 22 -15.43 -9.34 -1.00
N LEU A 23 -14.19 -9.62 -1.43
CA LEU A 23 -13.75 -9.33 -2.79
C LEU A 23 -14.37 -10.25 -3.84
N ARG A 24 -14.60 -11.53 -3.52
CA ARG A 24 -15.15 -12.52 -4.45
C ARG A 24 -16.66 -12.44 -4.58
N GLU A 25 -17.34 -12.17 -3.47
CA GLU A 25 -18.80 -12.15 -3.42
C GLU A 25 -19.40 -10.83 -3.95
N ASN A 26 -18.55 -9.85 -4.32
CA ASN A 26 -18.98 -8.47 -4.62
C ASN A 26 -19.83 -7.85 -3.49
N VAL A 27 -19.69 -8.37 -2.26
CA VAL A 27 -20.32 -7.78 -1.08
C VAL A 27 -19.37 -6.68 -0.63
N PRO A 28 -19.70 -5.40 -0.86
CA PRO A 28 -18.80 -4.33 -0.50
C PRO A 28 -18.66 -4.36 1.03
N PRO A 29 -17.44 -4.58 1.55
CA PRO A 29 -17.20 -4.28 2.95
C PRO A 29 -17.45 -2.77 3.13
N THR A 30 -17.68 -2.30 4.35
CA THR A 30 -17.82 -0.86 4.57
C THR A 30 -16.59 -0.15 3.96
N PRO A 31 -16.75 1.02 3.30
CA PRO A 31 -15.66 1.66 2.56
C PRO A 31 -14.37 1.87 3.38
N ASN A 32 -14.53 1.94 4.70
CA ASN A 32 -13.44 2.12 5.66
C ASN A 32 -12.80 0.78 6.04
N PHE A 33 -13.53 -0.33 6.08
CA PHE A 33 -12.99 -1.61 6.54
C PHE A 33 -11.78 -2.10 5.72
N LEU A 34 -11.81 -1.97 4.39
CA LEU A 34 -10.66 -2.30 3.54
C LEU A 34 -9.47 -1.37 3.76
N ARG A 35 -9.75 -0.08 4.01
CA ARG A 35 -8.71 0.94 4.27
C ARG A 35 -8.07 0.74 5.63
N ASP A 36 -8.88 0.51 6.66
CA ASP A 36 -8.47 0.29 8.04
C ASP A 36 -7.76 -1.06 8.20
N SER A 37 -8.03 -2.01 7.29
CA SER A 37 -7.31 -3.27 7.22
C SER A 37 -5.89 -3.12 6.66
N ASN A 38 -5.53 -2.02 5.98
CA ASN A 38 -4.23 -1.89 5.33
C ASN A 38 -3.09 -1.79 6.37
N CYS A 39 -2.11 -2.68 6.25
CA CYS A 39 -0.92 -2.68 7.09
C CYS A 39 0.38 -2.47 6.30
N GLY A 40 0.29 -2.28 4.98
CA GLY A 40 1.43 -2.06 4.10
C GLY A 40 1.19 -2.53 2.68
N PHE A 41 2.31 -2.68 1.95
CA PHE A 41 2.33 -3.11 0.55
C PHE A 41 3.54 -4.00 0.28
N GLU A 42 3.36 -4.96 -0.64
CA GLU A 42 4.43 -5.74 -1.27
C GLU A 42 4.40 -5.44 -2.77
N GLY A 43 5.24 -4.51 -3.22
CA GLY A 43 5.15 -3.95 -4.57
C GLY A 43 3.82 -3.20 -4.76
N LEU A 44 2.98 -3.68 -5.68
CA LEU A 44 1.64 -3.13 -5.94
C LEU A 44 0.53 -3.87 -5.18
N ASP A 45 0.84 -4.99 -4.54
CA ASP A 45 -0.16 -5.79 -3.83
C ASP A 45 -0.34 -5.27 -2.39
N PRO A 46 -1.57 -4.93 -1.97
CA PRO A 46 -1.82 -4.47 -0.61
C PRO A 46 -1.71 -5.61 0.41
N LEU A 47 -1.05 -5.30 1.53
CA LEU A 47 -1.03 -6.14 2.71
C LEU A 47 -2.13 -5.69 3.68
N VAL A 48 -2.74 -6.65 4.35
CA VAL A 48 -3.85 -6.42 5.28
C VAL A 48 -3.64 -7.11 6.62
N CYS A 49 -4.12 -6.49 7.70
CA CYS A 49 -4.26 -7.08 9.02
C CYS A 49 -5.30 -8.19 8.95
N CYS A 50 -4.86 -9.42 8.72
CA CYS A 50 -5.73 -10.58 8.65
C CYS A 50 -5.85 -11.23 10.03
N PRO A 51 -7.05 -11.51 10.55
CA PRO A 51 -7.22 -12.17 11.84
C PRO A 51 -6.57 -13.55 11.80
N GLU A 52 -5.80 -13.87 12.83
CA GLU A 52 -5.20 -15.19 12.95
C GLU A 52 -6.27 -16.13 13.49
N LEU A 53 -6.98 -16.81 12.59
CA LEU A 53 -7.98 -17.84 12.92
C LEU A 53 -7.34 -19.10 13.55
N SER A 54 -6.19 -18.98 14.21
CA SER A 54 -5.58 -20.03 15.00
C SER A 54 -6.23 -20.07 16.39
N SER A 55 -7.39 -20.72 16.50
CA SER A 55 -7.70 -21.63 17.62
C SER A 55 -9.14 -22.15 17.68
N ARG A 56 -9.99 -22.06 16.63
CA ARG A 56 -11.33 -22.67 16.75
C ARG A 56 -11.92 -23.39 15.56
N LEU A 57 -11.29 -23.46 14.40
CA LEU A 57 -11.77 -24.36 13.34
C LEU A 57 -10.56 -24.99 12.64
N THR A 58 -10.46 -26.32 12.80
CA THR A 58 -9.58 -27.29 12.13
C THR A 58 -8.10 -27.35 12.54
N HIS A 59 -7.86 -28.31 13.43
CA HIS A 59 -6.69 -29.18 13.46
C HIS A 59 -6.35 -29.69 12.05
N TRP A 60 -5.29 -29.14 11.44
CA TRP A 60 -4.47 -29.86 10.47
C TRP A 60 -3.03 -29.69 10.93
N ASP A 61 -2.63 -30.59 11.81
CA ASP A 61 -1.26 -30.77 12.22
C ASP A 61 -0.50 -31.57 11.15
N ASN A 62 0.80 -31.33 11.11
CA ASN A 62 1.86 -31.93 10.26
C ASN A 62 2.14 -31.26 8.92
N SER A 63 3.01 -30.25 8.98
CA SER A 63 4.39 -30.49 8.51
C SER A 63 5.35 -29.50 9.16
N ASP A 64 6.03 -30.03 10.18
CA ASP A 64 7.45 -29.89 10.47
C ASP A 64 8.22 -28.79 9.69
N SER A 65 8.68 -27.75 10.39
CA SER A 65 10.12 -27.59 10.66
C SER A 65 10.38 -26.31 11.46
N ASN A 66 10.90 -26.55 12.66
CA ASN A 66 11.98 -25.84 13.33
C ASN A 66 12.54 -24.56 12.67
N ILE A 67 12.90 -23.61 13.55
CA ILE A 67 13.92 -22.56 13.41
C ILE A 67 13.40 -21.12 13.19
N ASN A 68 13.74 -20.32 14.21
CA ASN A 68 13.76 -18.87 14.29
C ASN A 68 12.42 -18.16 14.50
N LYS A 69 12.15 -17.94 15.79
CA LYS A 69 11.62 -16.71 16.36
C LYS A 69 12.35 -15.50 15.77
N SER A 70 12.02 -15.14 14.53
CA SER A 70 12.35 -13.84 13.98
C SER A 70 11.36 -12.86 14.59
N THR A 71 11.77 -12.26 15.70
CA THR A 71 11.35 -10.91 16.03
C THR A 71 11.71 -10.02 14.84
N SER A 72 10.81 -9.93 13.86
CA SER A 72 10.86 -8.89 12.85
C SER A 72 10.43 -7.59 13.52
N THR A 73 11.33 -7.03 14.32
CA THR A 73 11.44 -5.58 14.39
C THR A 73 11.78 -5.16 12.97
N THR A 74 10.76 -4.79 12.20
CA THR A 74 10.96 -4.25 10.86
C THR A 74 11.76 -2.96 11.03
N ARG A 75 13.10 -3.09 10.97
CA ARG A 75 13.96 -1.95 10.72
C ARG A 75 13.50 -1.41 9.38
N ARG A 76 13.07 -0.15 9.39
CA ARG A 76 12.93 0.71 8.23
C ARG A 76 14.09 0.40 7.28
N PRO A 77 13.87 0.08 6.00
CA PRO A 77 14.97 -0.21 5.11
C PRO A 77 15.85 1.04 5.07
N THR A 78 17.04 0.97 5.67
CA THR A 78 18.13 1.88 5.39
C THR A 78 18.60 1.55 3.99
N SER A 79 17.85 2.08 3.02
CA SER A 79 18.31 2.23 1.66
C SER A 79 19.53 3.15 1.73
N ASN A 80 20.72 2.56 1.76
CA ASN A 80 21.96 3.22 1.37
C ASN A 80 22.00 3.35 -0.17
N SER A 81 20.88 3.73 -0.77
CA SER A 81 20.90 4.43 -2.05
C SER A 81 21.39 5.85 -1.73
N PRO A 82 22.17 6.52 -2.58
CA PRO A 82 22.46 7.94 -2.44
C PRO A 82 21.18 8.74 -2.72
N SER A 83 20.13 8.53 -1.92
CA SER A 83 19.00 9.44 -1.82
C SER A 83 19.49 10.64 -1.04
N SER A 84 20.15 11.56 -1.73
CA SER A 84 20.42 12.93 -1.27
C SER A 84 19.12 13.74 -1.05
N PHE A 85 17.97 13.08 -0.86
CA PHE A 85 16.72 13.67 -0.42
C PHE A 85 16.48 13.19 1.02
N SER A 86 17.32 13.72 1.89
CA SER A 86 17.25 13.60 3.34
C SER A 86 16.01 14.36 3.84
N SER A 87 14.90 13.65 3.97
CA SER A 87 13.90 13.85 5.05
C SER A 87 12.76 12.83 4.98
N GLY A 88 12.56 12.15 3.85
CA GLY A 88 11.39 11.28 3.66
C GLY A 88 10.06 12.05 3.66
N GLU A 89 10.12 13.36 3.45
CA GLU A 89 8.96 14.22 3.33
C GLU A 89 8.38 14.07 1.92
N CYS A 90 7.11 13.72 1.84
CA CYS A 90 6.35 13.60 0.60
C CYS A 90 5.00 14.31 0.76
N GLY A 91 4.38 14.69 -0.36
CA GLY A 91 3.03 15.29 -0.34
C GLY A 91 2.93 16.64 0.37
N LYS A 92 4.05 17.34 0.54
CA LYS A 92 4.10 18.69 1.12
C LYS A 92 4.20 19.74 0.01
N SER A 93 3.18 20.58 -0.10
CA SER A 93 3.24 21.83 -0.85
C SER A 93 3.42 22.98 0.14
N ASN A 94 4.00 24.09 -0.33
CA ASN A 94 4.14 25.31 0.48
C ASN A 94 2.82 26.11 0.55
N LEU A 95 1.68 25.45 0.31
CA LEU A 95 0.35 26.03 0.30
C LEU A 95 -0.48 25.48 1.45
N GLU A 96 -1.10 26.36 2.21
CA GLU A 96 -2.12 26.01 3.20
C GLU A 96 -3.51 26.18 2.56
N ILE A 97 -3.91 25.23 1.71
CA ILE A 97 -5.19 25.29 0.99
C ILE A 97 -6.02 24.04 1.28
N ASN A 98 -7.20 24.25 1.87
CA ASN A 98 -8.19 23.19 2.10
C ASN A 98 -9.16 23.00 0.93
N ARG A 99 -9.33 24.03 0.08
CA ARG A 99 -10.29 24.00 -1.04
C ARG A 99 -9.93 25.05 -2.10
N ILE A 100 -9.98 24.66 -3.37
CA ILE A 100 -9.80 25.55 -4.53
C ILE A 100 -11.17 25.94 -5.09
N VAL A 101 -11.42 27.23 -5.31
CA VAL A 101 -12.64 27.75 -5.96
C VAL A 101 -12.25 28.86 -6.92
N GLY A 102 -12.66 28.79 -8.19
CA GLY A 102 -12.37 29.82 -9.20
C GLY A 102 -10.87 30.02 -9.49
N GLY A 103 -10.09 28.93 -9.48
CA GLY A 103 -8.62 28.95 -9.39
C GLY A 103 -7.88 29.77 -10.45
N ASN A 104 -6.63 30.08 -10.12
CA ASN A 104 -5.68 30.82 -10.95
C ASN A 104 -4.44 29.94 -11.27
N SER A 105 -3.56 30.41 -12.17
CA SER A 105 -2.28 29.74 -12.41
C SER A 105 -1.39 29.76 -11.17
N VAL A 106 -0.64 28.69 -10.96
CA VAL A 106 0.26 28.50 -9.82
C VAL A 106 1.69 28.92 -10.14
N ALA A 107 2.46 29.29 -9.13
CA ALA A 107 3.89 29.50 -9.20
C ALA A 107 4.66 28.20 -9.47
N LEU A 108 5.92 28.32 -9.89
CA LEU A 108 6.79 27.17 -10.08
C LEU A 108 7.06 26.47 -8.75
N GLY A 109 6.93 25.14 -8.72
CA GLY A 109 7.17 24.33 -7.53
C GLY A 109 6.05 24.36 -6.49
N GLU A 110 4.91 25.02 -6.76
CA GLU A 110 3.78 25.08 -5.83
C GLU A 110 3.16 23.69 -5.57
N TRP A 111 3.22 22.81 -6.58
CA TRP A 111 2.81 21.41 -6.51
C TRP A 111 3.97 20.50 -6.94
N PRO A 112 4.91 20.18 -6.04
CA PRO A 112 6.20 19.55 -6.40
C PRO A 112 6.09 18.17 -7.05
N TRP A 113 4.97 17.47 -6.86
CA TRP A 113 4.74 16.12 -7.39
C TRP A 113 4.02 16.09 -8.74
N VAL A 114 3.70 17.24 -9.32
CA VAL A 114 3.08 17.28 -10.65
C VAL A 114 4.09 16.86 -11.72
N ALA A 115 3.68 15.93 -12.57
CA ALA A 115 4.49 15.45 -13.69
C ALA A 115 3.64 15.34 -14.97
N ALA A 116 4.27 15.57 -16.12
CA ALA A 116 3.66 15.39 -17.43
C ALA A 116 4.29 14.19 -18.14
N LEU A 117 3.44 13.32 -18.72
CA LEU A 117 3.89 12.19 -19.53
C LEU A 117 3.81 12.56 -21.01
N GLY A 118 4.96 12.51 -21.69
CA GLY A 118 5.05 12.70 -23.13
C GLY A 118 5.36 11.38 -23.83
N TYR A 119 4.65 11.08 -24.92
CA TYR A 119 4.92 9.94 -25.78
C TYR A 119 5.58 10.41 -27.07
N ARG A 120 6.71 9.80 -27.41
CA ARG A 120 7.28 9.94 -28.76
C ARG A 120 6.41 9.18 -29.75
N SER A 121 5.86 9.89 -30.73
CA SER A 121 5.22 9.23 -31.87
C SER A 121 6.28 8.41 -32.60
N ARG A 122 6.00 7.12 -32.81
CA ARG A 122 6.76 6.33 -33.78
C ARG A 122 6.13 6.53 -35.15
N THR A 123 6.04 7.77 -35.62
CA THR A 123 5.97 7.95 -37.07
C THR A 123 7.29 7.41 -37.59
N ARG A 124 7.21 6.31 -38.33
CA ARG A 124 8.31 5.80 -39.13
C ARG A 124 8.68 6.93 -40.09
N SER A 125 9.68 7.73 -39.74
CA SER A 125 10.31 8.66 -40.66
C SER A 125 10.98 7.81 -41.74
N GLY A 126 10.27 7.55 -42.81
CA GLY A 126 10.70 6.82 -44.00
C GLY A 126 9.47 6.49 -44.83
N ILE A 127 9.34 6.89 -46.09
CA ILE A 127 10.34 7.11 -47.12
C ILE A 127 9.83 8.24 -48.04
N GLN A 128 10.79 8.94 -48.64
CA GLN A 128 10.72 9.93 -49.71
C GLN A 128 9.68 9.63 -50.81
#